data_AF-A0A0G0UWQ5-F1
#
_entry.id   AF-A0A0G0UWQ5-F1
#
_cell.length_a   1.000
_cell.length_b   1.000
_cell.length_c   1.000
_cell.angle_alpha   90.00
_cell.angle_beta   90.00
_cell.angle_gamma   90.00
#
_symmetry.space_group_name_H-M   'P 1'
#
loop_
_entity.id
_entity.type
_entity.pdbx_description
1 polymer ?
#
loop_
_entity_poly.entity_id
_entity_poly.type
_entity_poly.pdbx_seq_one_letter_code
_entity_poly.pdbx_strand_id
1 'polypeptide(L)'
;EIRRRRKNRNRKARAGKNSFPPTPFLFARPSVQFLPREARQSFGILLKKGSSFVQQLRLKIEPALIVWYTSSMQPSYLKEKVIGLRKKGYSYSLIEQKLGVSNSTLSDWLKDVPFNPNKTVLRRIKNGPSISGRIRHNLKVKDVIEIKKLAKKELGKITKRDLWLLGLGLYLGEGSKTYEMVRIINSNPQIIKLAVKWFKEICQLEDTNITISLHLYPDNNIDECVKYWKKETNLPLTQFRKTQIDKRTDKSNKRKRKLPYGTAHLTIISNGNKNLGVRLHRKIMGWIENIFERT
;
A
#
# COMPACT_ATOMS: atom_id res chain seq x y z
N GLU A 1 26.98 -26.43 -56.76
CA GLU A 1 28.06 -27.38 -56.41
C GLU A 1 28.80 -26.86 -55.17
N ILE A 2 28.26 -27.10 -53.97
CA ILE A 2 28.55 -28.22 -53.04
C ILE A 2 29.91 -28.09 -52.34
N ARG A 3 29.86 -28.17 -50.99
CA ARG A 3 30.91 -28.18 -49.93
C ARG A 3 31.29 -26.78 -49.42
N ARG A 4 31.06 -26.40 -48.15
CA ARG A 4 31.11 -27.17 -46.90
C ARG A 4 30.11 -26.65 -45.86
N ARG A 5 29.12 -27.49 -45.49
CA ARG A 5 28.47 -27.49 -44.18
C ARG A 5 29.16 -28.55 -43.32
N ARG A 6 29.66 -28.20 -42.14
CA ARG A 6 29.30 -28.81 -40.83
C ARG A 6 30.36 -28.61 -39.75
N LYS A 7 29.84 -28.22 -38.58
CA LYS A 7 30.23 -28.59 -37.21
C LYS A 7 31.56 -28.03 -36.67
N ASN A 8 31.42 -27.02 -35.80
CA ASN A 8 31.96 -27.16 -34.45
C ASN A 8 30.96 -26.60 -33.43
N ARG A 9 30.16 -27.51 -32.88
CA ARG A 9 29.40 -27.34 -31.64
C ARG A 9 30.38 -27.53 -30.47
N ASN A 10 30.10 -26.88 -29.34
CA ASN A 10 30.79 -26.96 -28.04
C ASN A 10 31.97 -26.00 -27.82
N ARG A 11 31.64 -24.72 -27.55
CA ARG A 11 32.36 -23.96 -26.52
C ARG A 11 31.41 -23.74 -25.35
N LYS A 12 31.52 -24.61 -24.34
CA LYS A 12 30.94 -24.40 -23.01
C LYS A 12 31.53 -23.11 -22.45
N ALA A 13 30.70 -22.08 -22.30
CA ALA A 13 31.04 -20.93 -21.48
C ALA A 13 31.21 -21.44 -20.04
N ARG A 14 32.44 -21.36 -19.50
CA ARG A 14 32.69 -21.53 -18.08
C ARG A 14 32.07 -20.32 -17.37
N ALA A 15 30.87 -20.50 -16.83
CA ALA A 15 30.31 -19.56 -15.87
C ALA A 15 31.27 -19.50 -14.67
N GLY A 16 31.85 -18.32 -14.44
CA GLY A 16 32.61 -18.05 -13.23
C GLY A 16 31.70 -18.33 -12.03
N LYS A 17 32.13 -19.27 -11.19
CA LYS A 17 31.60 -19.47 -9.84
C LYS A 17 31.94 -18.21 -9.04
N ASN A 18 31.04 -17.23 -9.05
CA ASN A 18 30.89 -16.14 -8.09
C ASN A 18 29.48 -15.54 -8.29
N SER A 19 28.48 -16.42 -8.28
CA SER A 19 27.09 -16.03 -8.11
C SER A 19 26.82 -15.98 -6.61
N PHE A 20 26.73 -14.78 -6.05
CA PHE A 20 26.07 -14.58 -4.75
C PHE A 20 24.69 -15.23 -4.80
N PRO A 21 24.26 -15.97 -3.77
CA PRO A 21 22.96 -16.62 -3.79
C PRO A 21 21.85 -15.56 -3.86
N PRO A 22 20.76 -15.80 -4.59
CA PRO A 22 19.57 -14.98 -4.45
C PRO A 22 19.06 -15.16 -3.02
N THR A 23 19.12 -14.11 -2.23
CA THR A 23 18.51 -14.04 -0.89
C THR A 23 17.05 -14.46 -0.97
N PRO A 24 16.60 -15.52 -0.28
CA PRO A 24 15.19 -15.81 -0.14
C PRO A 24 14.63 -14.90 0.96
N PHE A 25 13.98 -13.81 0.58
CA PHE A 25 13.08 -13.09 1.50
C PHE A 25 11.86 -13.98 1.76
N LEU A 26 12.00 -14.89 2.73
CA LEU A 26 10.91 -15.59 3.38
C LEU A 26 10.15 -14.58 4.26
N PHE A 27 9.07 -14.02 3.73
CA PHE A 27 8.05 -13.41 4.60
C PHE A 27 7.36 -14.54 5.38
N ALA A 28 7.83 -14.79 6.59
CA ALA A 28 7.06 -15.52 7.59
C ALA A 28 5.78 -14.72 7.86
N ARG A 29 4.62 -15.31 7.50
CA ARG A 29 3.32 -14.81 7.93
C ARG A 29 3.20 -14.98 9.44
N PRO A 30 2.76 -13.98 10.22
CA PRO A 30 2.34 -14.23 11.59
C PRO A 30 1.12 -15.15 11.56
N SER A 31 1.26 -16.33 12.15
CA SER A 31 0.14 -17.18 12.54
C SER A 31 -0.72 -16.40 13.54
N VAL A 32 -1.98 -16.14 13.17
CA VAL A 32 -2.97 -15.59 14.09
C VAL A 32 -3.32 -16.69 15.07
N GLN A 33 -2.77 -16.62 16.29
CA GLN A 33 -3.24 -17.41 17.42
C GLN A 33 -4.63 -16.88 17.82
N PHE A 34 -5.64 -17.74 17.72
CA PHE A 34 -6.96 -17.48 18.27
C PHE A 34 -6.89 -17.55 19.81
N LEU A 35 -7.12 -16.42 20.47
CA LEU A 35 -7.50 -16.38 21.88
C LEU A 35 -9.03 -16.17 21.98
N PRO A 36 -9.71 -16.85 22.92
CA PRO A 36 -11.16 -16.79 23.04
C PRO A 36 -11.65 -15.44 23.57
N ARG A 37 -12.76 -14.95 23.01
CA ARG A 37 -13.48 -13.77 23.52
C ARG A 37 -14.39 -14.18 24.68
N GLU A 38 -13.89 -14.04 25.90
CA GLU A 38 -14.72 -13.97 27.10
C GLU A 38 -14.66 -12.55 27.67
N ALA A 39 -15.77 -11.82 27.53
CA ALA A 39 -16.22 -10.74 28.42
C ALA A 39 -17.39 -9.98 27.77
N ARG A 40 -18.58 -10.57 27.83
CA ARG A 40 -19.82 -9.80 27.91
C ARG A 40 -20.48 -10.16 29.23
N GLN A 41 -19.99 -9.57 30.32
CA GLN A 41 -20.76 -9.45 31.55
C GLN A 41 -21.88 -8.43 31.28
N SER A 42 -23.00 -8.92 30.74
CA SER A 42 -24.28 -8.28 31.00
C SER A 42 -24.76 -8.82 32.34
N PHE A 43 -24.76 -7.96 33.37
CA PHE A 43 -25.45 -8.20 34.64
C PHE A 43 -26.92 -8.50 34.34
N GLY A 44 -27.25 -9.78 34.24
CA GLY A 44 -28.63 -10.24 34.29
C GLY A 44 -29.06 -10.24 35.74
N ILE A 45 -29.81 -9.22 36.17
CA ILE A 45 -30.55 -9.31 37.42
C ILE A 45 -31.63 -10.36 37.18
N LEU A 46 -31.39 -11.58 37.68
CA LEU A 46 -32.35 -12.67 37.68
C LEU A 46 -33.44 -12.36 38.72
N LEU A 47 -34.46 -11.60 38.33
CA LEU A 47 -35.67 -11.46 39.14
C LEU A 47 -36.45 -12.77 39.06
N LYS A 48 -36.34 -13.59 40.10
CA LYS A 48 -37.24 -14.74 40.32
C LYS A 48 -38.70 -14.25 40.23
N LYS A 49 -39.53 -14.97 39.48
CA LYS A 49 -41.00 -14.83 39.53
C LYS A 49 -41.44 -14.96 41.00
N GLY A 50 -41.79 -13.84 41.63
CA GLY A 50 -42.19 -13.78 43.05
C GLY A 50 -41.62 -12.61 43.88
N SER A 51 -40.72 -11.77 43.34
CA SER A 51 -40.19 -10.63 44.12
C SER A 51 -41.21 -9.49 44.28
N SER A 52 -41.35 -8.99 45.52
CA SER A 52 -42.18 -7.84 45.95
C SER A 52 -42.01 -6.58 45.06
N PHE A 53 -40.82 -6.38 44.49
CA PHE A 53 -40.53 -5.28 43.57
C PHE A 53 -41.33 -5.36 42.25
N VAL A 54 -41.56 -6.57 41.73
CA VAL A 54 -42.37 -6.80 40.52
C VAL A 54 -43.86 -6.62 40.82
N GLN A 55 -44.31 -6.89 42.05
CA GLN A 55 -45.68 -6.61 42.50
C GLN A 55 -45.92 -5.11 42.70
N GLN A 56 -44.95 -4.37 43.25
CA GLN A 56 -45.05 -2.92 43.41
C GLN A 56 -45.05 -2.15 42.07
N LEU A 57 -44.27 -2.59 41.07
CA LEU A 57 -44.29 -1.97 39.74
C LEU A 57 -45.62 -2.18 39.01
N ARG A 58 -46.29 -3.32 39.26
CA ARG A 58 -47.59 -3.68 38.66
C ARG A 58 -48.75 -2.82 39.16
N LEU A 59 -48.61 -2.19 40.33
CA LEU A 59 -49.65 -1.41 41.00
C LEU A 59 -49.67 0.08 40.63
N LYS A 60 -48.67 0.57 39.87
CA LYS A 60 -48.53 2.01 39.55
C LYS A 60 -48.72 2.37 38.07
N ILE A 61 -49.00 1.40 37.21
CA ILE A 61 -49.24 1.64 35.79
C ILE A 61 -50.73 1.49 35.56
N GLU A 62 -51.38 2.51 34.99
CA GLU A 62 -52.81 2.46 34.72
C GLU A 62 -53.17 1.15 33.98
N PRO A 63 -54.26 0.46 34.39
CA PRO A 63 -54.68 -0.77 33.74
C PRO A 63 -54.92 -0.58 32.24
N ALA A 64 -55.30 0.63 31.79
CA ALA A 64 -55.39 0.99 30.38
C ALA A 64 -54.02 0.91 29.66
N LEU A 65 -52.93 1.37 30.27
CA LEU A 65 -51.58 1.29 29.69
C LEU A 65 -51.04 -0.15 29.69
N ILE A 66 -51.31 -0.95 30.73
CA ILE A 66 -50.95 -2.37 30.76
C ILE A 66 -51.76 -3.14 29.71
N VAL A 67 -53.05 -2.89 29.57
CA VAL A 67 -53.91 -3.51 28.55
C VAL A 67 -53.49 -3.07 27.15
N TRP A 68 -53.13 -1.80 26.94
CA TRP A 68 -52.64 -1.34 25.63
C TRP A 68 -51.25 -1.92 25.30
N TYR A 69 -50.36 -2.03 26.28
CA TYR A 69 -49.03 -2.63 26.14
C TYR A 69 -49.11 -4.16 25.94
N THR A 70 -50.00 -4.85 26.64
CA THR A 70 -50.21 -6.30 26.49
C THR A 70 -51.07 -6.66 25.27
N SER A 71 -52.00 -5.81 24.86
CA SER A 71 -52.82 -5.99 23.66
C SER A 71 -52.06 -5.63 22.37
N SER A 72 -51.10 -4.71 22.42
CA SER A 72 -50.22 -4.39 21.27
C SER A 72 -49.07 -5.38 21.07
N MET A 73 -48.82 -6.26 22.04
CA MET A 73 -47.80 -7.32 22.03
C MET A 73 -48.38 -8.73 22.21
N GLN A 74 -49.60 -8.97 21.74
CA GLN A 74 -50.06 -10.35 21.52
C GLN A 74 -49.18 -11.00 20.43
N PRO A 75 -48.55 -12.17 20.67
CA PRO A 75 -47.70 -12.85 19.69
C PRO A 75 -48.40 -13.07 18.33
N SER A 76 -49.72 -13.25 18.34
CA SER A 76 -50.58 -13.37 17.16
C SER A 76 -50.59 -12.10 16.31
N TYR A 77 -50.81 -10.93 16.92
CA TYR A 77 -50.84 -9.64 16.23
C TYR A 77 -49.49 -9.28 15.59
N LEU A 78 -48.40 -9.57 16.32
CA LEU A 78 -47.05 -9.35 15.80
C LEU A 78 -46.74 -10.28 14.62
N LYS A 79 -47.18 -11.55 14.71
CA LYS A 79 -47.07 -12.52 13.62
C LYS A 79 -47.85 -12.09 12.38
N GLU A 80 -49.06 -11.56 12.54
CA GLU A 80 -49.85 -11.01 11.43
C GLU A 80 -49.15 -9.83 10.73
N LYS A 81 -48.59 -8.89 11.50
CA LYS A 81 -47.79 -7.78 10.95
C LYS A 81 -46.56 -8.28 10.20
N VAL A 82 -45.86 -9.26 10.74
CA VAL A 82 -44.70 -9.91 10.12
C VAL A 82 -45.08 -10.54 8.78
N ILE A 83 -46.17 -11.32 8.74
CA ILE A 83 -46.70 -11.95 7.51
C ILE A 83 -47.10 -10.87 6.49
N GLY A 84 -47.79 -9.81 6.93
CA GLY A 84 -48.19 -8.69 6.08
C GLY A 84 -47.00 -7.99 5.44
N LEU A 85 -45.91 -7.74 6.19
CA LEU A 85 -44.68 -7.18 5.64
C LEU A 85 -43.99 -8.16 4.69
N ARG A 86 -43.97 -9.46 4.97
CA ARG A 86 -43.40 -10.47 4.08
C ARG A 86 -44.12 -10.52 2.73
N LYS A 87 -45.45 -10.53 2.74
CA LYS A 87 -46.30 -10.48 1.53
C LYS A 87 -46.10 -9.19 0.73
N LYS A 88 -45.82 -8.06 1.40
CA LYS A 88 -45.41 -6.79 0.77
C LYS A 88 -43.96 -6.80 0.24
N GLY A 89 -43.28 -7.93 0.27
CA GLY A 89 -41.95 -8.13 -0.32
C GLY A 89 -40.78 -7.62 0.49
N TYR A 90 -40.93 -7.46 1.81
CA TYR A 90 -39.81 -7.14 2.70
C TYR A 90 -38.99 -8.39 3.06
N SER A 91 -37.66 -8.24 3.16
CA SER A 91 -36.76 -9.32 3.62
C SER A 91 -36.75 -9.43 5.14
N TYR A 92 -36.28 -10.56 5.68
CA TYR A 92 -36.22 -10.79 7.13
C TYR A 92 -35.47 -9.67 7.86
N SER A 93 -34.29 -9.27 7.37
CA SER A 93 -33.51 -8.15 7.94
C SER A 93 -34.30 -6.83 8.00
N LEU A 94 -35.15 -6.54 7.01
CA LEU A 94 -35.98 -5.32 7.04
C LEU A 94 -37.17 -5.44 7.99
N ILE A 95 -37.72 -6.64 8.15
CA ILE A 95 -38.82 -6.91 9.09
C ILE A 95 -38.30 -6.85 10.53
N GLU A 96 -37.16 -7.48 10.80
CA GLU A 96 -36.43 -7.41 12.08
C GLU A 96 -36.12 -5.95 12.44
N GLN A 97 -35.55 -5.16 11.51
CA GLN A 97 -35.28 -3.74 11.75
C GLN A 97 -36.54 -2.91 12.06
N LYS A 98 -37.71 -3.29 11.52
CA LYS A 98 -38.96 -2.55 11.71
C LYS A 98 -39.73 -2.95 12.97
N LEU A 99 -39.71 -4.23 13.32
CA LEU A 99 -40.56 -4.80 14.37
C LEU A 99 -39.79 -5.37 15.56
N GLY A 100 -38.45 -5.43 15.51
CA GLY A 100 -37.61 -5.96 16.58
C GLY A 100 -37.72 -7.47 16.81
N VAL A 101 -38.38 -8.20 15.91
CA VAL A 101 -38.57 -9.66 16.01
C VAL A 101 -37.30 -10.38 15.59
N SER A 102 -36.84 -11.33 16.42
CA SER A 102 -35.62 -12.09 16.15
C SER A 102 -35.71 -12.91 14.85
N ASN A 103 -34.57 -13.11 14.18
CA ASN A 103 -34.52 -13.90 12.95
C ASN A 103 -35.00 -15.35 13.10
N SER A 104 -34.79 -16.00 14.25
CA SER A 104 -35.30 -17.36 14.50
C SER A 104 -36.83 -17.37 14.49
N THR A 105 -37.46 -16.43 15.21
CA THR A 105 -38.91 -16.26 15.21
C THR A 105 -39.47 -15.92 13.83
N LEU A 106 -38.79 -15.05 13.06
CA LEU A 106 -39.17 -14.75 11.68
C LEU A 106 -39.09 -16.01 10.80
N SER A 107 -38.06 -16.82 10.98
CA SER A 107 -37.89 -18.06 10.21
C SER A 107 -39.02 -19.06 10.49
N ASP A 108 -39.38 -19.24 11.76
CA ASP A 108 -40.47 -20.13 12.16
C ASP A 108 -41.83 -19.64 11.63
N TRP A 109 -42.09 -18.32 11.71
CA TRP A 109 -43.37 -17.75 11.35
C TRP A 109 -43.59 -17.57 9.86
N LEU A 110 -42.51 -17.40 9.08
CA LEU A 110 -42.57 -17.12 7.64
C LEU A 110 -42.16 -18.33 6.79
N LYS A 111 -41.94 -19.51 7.39
CA LYS A 111 -41.49 -20.73 6.71
C LYS A 111 -42.31 -21.07 5.46
N ASP A 112 -43.63 -20.90 5.53
CA ASP A 112 -44.57 -21.24 4.44
C ASP A 112 -45.00 -20.01 3.62
N VAL A 113 -44.41 -18.83 3.87
CA VAL A 113 -44.81 -17.58 3.20
C VAL A 113 -43.85 -17.26 2.04
N PRO A 114 -44.31 -17.25 0.78
CA PRO A 114 -43.45 -17.01 -0.38
C PRO A 114 -42.84 -15.61 -0.36
N PHE A 115 -41.70 -15.45 -1.04
CA PHE A 115 -40.93 -14.22 -1.04
C PHE A 115 -40.77 -13.60 -2.43
N ASN A 116 -41.47 -12.49 -2.64
CA ASN A 116 -41.34 -11.68 -3.85
C ASN A 116 -40.80 -10.29 -3.46
N PRO A 117 -39.53 -9.95 -3.75
CA PRO A 117 -38.90 -8.75 -3.23
C PRO A 117 -39.54 -7.47 -3.79
N ASN A 118 -39.79 -6.50 -2.93
CA ASN A 118 -40.27 -5.18 -3.36
C ASN A 118 -39.13 -4.30 -3.90
N LYS A 119 -39.49 -3.15 -4.49
CA LYS A 119 -38.53 -2.18 -5.07
C LYS A 119 -37.41 -1.78 -4.08
N THR A 120 -37.73 -1.67 -2.79
CA THR A 120 -36.75 -1.32 -1.74
C THR A 120 -35.72 -2.43 -1.54
N VAL A 121 -36.18 -3.68 -1.47
CA VAL A 121 -35.29 -4.85 -1.35
C VAL A 121 -34.43 -5.00 -2.61
N LEU A 122 -35.03 -4.90 -3.81
CA LEU A 122 -34.30 -4.97 -5.07
C LEU A 122 -33.21 -3.89 -5.17
N ARG A 123 -33.52 -2.66 -4.74
CA ARG A 123 -32.53 -1.57 -4.66
C ARG A 123 -31.40 -1.89 -3.67
N ARG A 124 -31.71 -2.47 -2.51
CA ARG A 124 -30.70 -2.88 -1.51
C ARG A 124 -29.80 -4.01 -2.03
N ILE A 125 -30.36 -4.97 -2.75
CA ILE A 125 -29.59 -6.06 -3.41
C ILE A 125 -28.66 -5.45 -4.47
N LYS A 126 -29.21 -4.60 -5.36
CA LYS A 126 -28.44 -3.96 -6.43
C LYS A 126 -27.31 -3.07 -5.89
N ASN A 127 -27.57 -2.28 -4.86
CA ASN A 127 -26.62 -1.29 -4.34
C ASN A 127 -25.70 -1.84 -3.24
N GLY A 128 -26.05 -2.97 -2.61
CA GLY A 128 -25.32 -3.57 -1.49
C GLY A 128 -23.83 -3.77 -1.76
N PRO A 129 -23.43 -4.37 -2.90
CA PRO A 129 -22.02 -4.55 -3.23
C PRO A 129 -21.24 -3.23 -3.33
N SER A 130 -21.83 -2.19 -3.93
CA SER A 130 -21.22 -0.86 -4.06
C SER A 130 -21.04 -0.17 -2.72
N ILE A 131 -22.07 -0.20 -1.87
CA ILE A 131 -22.03 0.38 -0.51
C ILE A 131 -20.98 -0.33 0.33
N SER A 132 -21.00 -1.67 0.35
CA SER A 132 -20.00 -2.48 1.07
C SER A 132 -18.58 -2.24 0.52
N GLY A 133 -18.42 -2.14 -0.79
CA GLY A 133 -17.16 -1.79 -1.44
C GLY A 133 -16.64 -0.43 -0.96
N ARG A 134 -17.50 0.58 -0.90
CA ARG A 134 -17.16 1.92 -0.42
C ARG A 134 -16.77 1.91 1.06
N ILE A 135 -17.50 1.19 1.91
CA ILE A 135 -17.17 1.08 3.34
C ILE A 135 -15.79 0.43 3.50
N ARG A 136 -15.52 -0.70 2.84
CA ARG A 136 -14.22 -1.38 2.88
C ARG A 136 -13.09 -0.51 2.36
N HIS A 137 -13.32 0.22 1.26
CA HIS A 137 -12.36 1.17 0.71
C HIS A 137 -12.05 2.28 1.73
N ASN A 138 -13.06 2.89 2.33
CA ASN A 138 -12.88 3.97 3.30
C ASN A 138 -12.16 3.48 4.57
N LEU A 139 -12.48 2.27 5.06
CA LEU A 139 -11.77 1.65 6.17
C LEU A 139 -10.29 1.42 5.82
N LYS A 140 -10.00 0.89 4.62
CA LYS A 140 -8.63 0.69 4.14
C LYS A 140 -7.87 2.02 3.99
N VAL A 141 -8.52 3.07 3.49
CA VAL A 141 -7.90 4.40 3.37
C VAL A 141 -7.54 4.94 4.75
N LYS A 142 -8.45 4.82 5.74
CA LYS A 142 -8.18 5.23 7.13
C LYS A 142 -7.01 4.46 7.74
N ASP A 143 -7.01 3.14 7.59
CA ASP A 143 -5.95 2.26 8.06
C ASP A 143 -4.58 2.61 7.44
N VAL A 144 -4.52 2.83 6.12
CA VAL A 144 -3.29 3.25 5.43
C VAL A 144 -2.78 4.60 5.94
N ILE A 145 -3.69 5.56 6.22
CA ILE A 145 -3.31 6.87 6.76
C ILE A 145 -2.73 6.71 8.18
N GLU A 146 -3.36 5.89 9.01
CA GLU A 146 -2.92 5.63 10.38
C GLU A 146 -1.55 4.93 10.41
N ILE A 147 -1.37 3.86 9.64
CA ILE A 147 -0.10 3.15 9.50
C ILE A 147 1.01 4.12 9.06
N LYS A 148 0.75 4.94 8.04
CA LYS A 148 1.74 5.95 7.58
C LYS A 148 2.06 6.99 8.65
N LYS A 149 1.09 7.38 9.47
CA LYS A 149 1.29 8.31 10.58
C LYS A 149 2.15 7.69 11.68
N LEU A 150 1.91 6.43 12.02
CA LEU A 150 2.71 5.67 12.99
C LEU A 150 4.14 5.48 12.49
N ALA A 151 4.32 5.01 11.24
CA ALA A 151 5.63 4.85 10.62
C ALA A 151 6.44 6.17 10.59
N LYS A 152 5.77 7.31 10.37
CA LYS A 152 6.42 8.63 10.45
C LYS A 152 6.92 8.95 11.85
N LYS A 153 6.17 8.56 12.90
CA LYS A 153 6.59 8.76 14.29
C LYS A 153 7.75 7.85 14.66
N GLU A 154 7.69 6.57 14.27
CA GLU A 154 8.75 5.59 14.49
C GLU A 154 10.08 6.01 13.85
N LEU A 155 10.03 6.55 12.63
CA LEU A 155 11.22 7.03 11.93
C LEU A 155 11.92 8.18 12.67
N GLY A 156 11.17 9.02 13.38
CA GLY A 156 11.74 10.14 14.14
C GLY A 156 12.46 11.18 13.27
N LYS A 157 13.49 11.82 13.86
CA LYS A 157 14.34 12.80 13.16
C LYS A 157 15.54 12.09 12.53
N ILE A 158 15.78 12.36 11.26
CA ILE A 158 16.95 11.84 10.54
C ILE A 158 18.20 12.64 10.94
N THR A 159 19.18 11.96 11.52
CA THR A 159 20.48 12.53 11.85
C THR A 159 21.44 12.49 10.66
N LYS A 160 22.59 13.16 10.80
CA LYS A 160 23.67 13.09 9.80
C LYS A 160 24.21 11.65 9.64
N ARG A 161 24.25 10.87 10.73
CA ARG A 161 24.68 9.47 10.70
C ARG A 161 23.69 8.60 9.91
N ASP A 162 22.39 8.82 10.09
CA ASP A 162 21.34 8.11 9.35
C ASP A 162 21.40 8.44 7.86
N LEU A 163 21.59 9.72 7.50
CA LEU A 163 21.77 10.13 6.11
C LEU A 163 23.03 9.51 5.49
N TRP A 164 24.12 9.38 6.24
CA TRP A 164 25.32 8.70 5.76
C TRP A 164 25.03 7.22 5.44
N LEU A 165 24.39 6.48 6.36
CA LEU A 165 24.01 5.07 6.13
C LEU A 165 23.02 4.91 4.97
N LEU A 166 22.00 5.76 4.92
CA LEU A 166 20.99 5.74 3.88
C LEU A 166 21.62 5.96 2.50
N GLY A 167 22.58 6.88 2.39
CA GLY A 167 23.30 7.11 1.15
C GLY A 167 24.24 5.96 0.76
N LEU A 168 24.84 5.26 1.71
CA LEU A 168 25.58 4.02 1.43
C LEU A 168 24.66 2.92 0.91
N GLY A 169 23.49 2.73 1.53
CA GLY A 169 22.46 1.80 1.06
C GLY A 169 21.95 2.16 -0.34
N LEU A 170 21.76 3.46 -0.60
CA LEU A 170 21.44 3.96 -1.93
C LEU A 170 22.55 3.64 -2.94
N TYR A 171 23.82 3.86 -2.60
CA TYR A 171 24.93 3.59 -3.50
C TYR A 171 25.11 2.08 -3.75
N LEU A 172 24.87 1.25 -2.74
CA LEU A 172 24.82 -0.20 -2.84
C LEU A 172 23.79 -0.66 -3.89
N GLY A 173 22.57 -0.10 -3.85
CA GLY A 173 21.54 -0.42 -4.84
C GLY A 173 21.82 0.17 -6.22
N GLU A 174 22.01 1.49 -6.28
CA GLU A 174 21.88 2.29 -7.50
C GLU A 174 23.20 2.90 -8.01
N GLY A 175 24.26 2.86 -7.20
CA GLY A 175 25.57 3.42 -7.53
C GLY A 175 26.35 2.61 -8.56
N SER A 176 27.28 3.23 -9.27
CA SER A 176 28.21 2.53 -10.16
C SER A 176 29.32 1.85 -9.36
N LYS A 177 29.47 0.54 -9.57
CA LYS A 177 30.55 -0.28 -8.97
C LYS A 177 31.74 -0.48 -9.92
N THR A 178 31.62 0.02 -11.15
CA THR A 178 32.62 -0.14 -12.20
C THR A 178 33.27 1.19 -12.58
N TYR A 179 34.46 1.10 -13.19
CA TYR A 179 35.21 2.22 -13.77
C TYR A 179 35.59 3.34 -12.80
N GLU A 180 35.59 3.06 -11.49
CA GLU A 180 35.97 3.99 -10.42
C GLU A 180 35.28 5.36 -10.50
N MET A 181 34.07 5.38 -11.05
CA MET A 181 33.28 6.57 -11.26
C MET A 181 32.12 6.62 -10.28
N VAL A 182 31.99 7.75 -9.58
CA VAL A 182 30.84 8.00 -8.71
C VAL A 182 29.65 8.43 -9.56
N ARG A 183 28.72 7.50 -9.79
CA ARG A 183 27.53 7.71 -10.60
C ARG A 183 26.32 6.99 -9.99
N ILE A 184 25.15 7.62 -10.04
CA ILE A 184 23.85 7.03 -9.71
C ILE A 184 22.91 7.27 -10.89
N ILE A 185 22.23 6.22 -11.34
CA ILE A 185 21.29 6.30 -12.47
C ILE A 185 19.91 5.83 -12.00
N ASN A 186 18.90 6.70 -12.10
CA ASN A 186 17.54 6.30 -11.74
C ASN A 186 16.49 7.17 -12.45
N SER A 187 15.27 6.64 -12.63
CA SER A 187 14.12 7.40 -13.14
C SER A 187 13.27 8.01 -12.03
N ASN A 188 13.41 7.54 -10.78
CA ASN A 188 12.68 8.08 -9.65
C ASN A 188 13.34 9.37 -9.14
N PRO A 189 12.65 10.52 -9.17
CA PRO A 189 13.22 11.80 -8.75
C PRO A 189 13.59 11.83 -7.26
N GLN A 190 12.89 11.09 -6.40
CA GLN A 190 13.18 11.06 -4.96
C GLN A 190 14.54 10.39 -4.68
N ILE A 191 14.90 9.39 -5.48
CA ILE A 191 16.20 8.71 -5.40
C ILE A 191 17.33 9.66 -5.80
N ILE A 192 17.16 10.39 -6.91
CA ILE A 192 18.15 11.36 -7.36
C ILE A 192 18.27 12.55 -6.40
N LYS A 193 17.15 13.07 -5.88
CA LYS A 193 17.15 14.10 -4.82
C LYS A 193 17.93 13.67 -3.60
N LEU A 194 17.70 12.44 -3.13
CA LEU A 194 18.43 11.87 -2.00
C LEU A 194 19.92 11.74 -2.30
N ALA A 195 20.28 11.31 -3.50
CA ALA A 195 21.68 11.27 -3.94
C ALA A 195 22.33 12.65 -3.91
N VAL A 196 21.70 13.67 -4.49
CA VAL A 196 22.20 15.06 -4.46
C VAL A 196 22.40 15.50 -3.01
N LYS A 197 21.39 15.33 -2.15
CA LYS A 197 21.48 15.69 -0.72
C LYS A 197 22.63 14.97 -0.01
N TRP A 198 22.76 13.66 -0.24
CA TRP A 198 23.82 12.86 0.37
C TRP A 198 25.21 13.33 -0.05
N PHE A 199 25.41 13.58 -1.35
CA PHE A 199 26.68 14.08 -1.86
C PHE A 199 27.02 15.48 -1.31
N LYS A 200 26.04 16.38 -1.20
CA LYS A 200 26.26 17.72 -0.64
C LYS A 200 26.54 17.66 0.86
N GLU A 201 25.71 16.98 1.65
CA GLU A 201 25.79 17.04 3.13
C GLU A 201 26.83 16.10 3.75
N ILE A 202 27.05 14.93 3.14
CA ILE A 202 27.97 13.91 3.68
C ILE A 202 29.31 13.95 2.98
N CYS A 203 29.33 14.05 1.66
CA CYS A 203 30.57 14.12 0.88
C CYS A 203 31.09 15.55 0.70
N GLN A 204 30.38 16.56 1.22
CA GLN A 204 30.77 17.98 1.19
C GLN A 204 31.05 18.47 -0.23
N LEU A 205 30.17 18.10 -1.17
CA LEU A 205 30.29 18.50 -2.57
C LEU A 205 29.45 19.74 -2.88
N GLU A 206 29.99 20.59 -3.75
CA GLU A 206 29.28 21.74 -4.30
C GLU A 206 28.44 21.35 -5.52
N ASP A 207 27.50 22.21 -5.91
CA ASP A 207 26.69 21.98 -7.12
C ASP A 207 27.55 21.82 -8.37
N THR A 208 28.69 22.49 -8.42
CA THR A 208 29.65 22.39 -9.53
C THR A 208 30.26 21.00 -9.67
N ASN A 209 30.24 20.18 -8.62
CA ASN A 209 30.73 18.80 -8.65
C ASN A 209 29.65 17.80 -9.11
N ILE A 210 28.38 18.20 -9.17
CA ILE A 210 27.25 17.28 -9.41
C ILE A 210 26.66 17.56 -10.77
N THR A 211 26.84 16.63 -11.71
CA THR A 211 26.33 16.78 -13.07
C THR A 211 25.21 15.80 -13.35
N ILE A 212 24.29 16.18 -14.24
CA ILE A 212 23.20 15.31 -14.70
C ILE A 212 23.23 15.23 -16.22
N SER A 213 23.30 14.02 -16.77
CA SER A 213 22.91 13.77 -18.17
C SER A 213 21.61 12.99 -18.19
N LEU A 214 20.72 13.32 -19.11
CA LEU A 214 19.48 12.58 -19.29
C LEU A 214 19.64 11.50 -20.35
N HIS A 215 19.06 10.34 -20.11
CA HIS A 215 18.90 9.31 -21.13
C HIS A 215 17.41 9.18 -21.46
N LEU A 216 17.08 9.58 -22.68
CA LEU A 216 15.72 9.77 -23.19
C LEU A 216 15.45 8.86 -24.40
N TYR A 217 14.20 8.84 -24.81
CA TYR A 217 13.69 8.15 -25.99
C TYR A 217 13.25 9.17 -27.05
N PRO A 218 13.10 8.75 -28.33
CA PRO A 218 12.73 9.66 -29.41
C PRO A 218 11.38 10.37 -29.22
N ASP A 219 10.49 9.83 -28.39
CA ASP A 219 9.18 10.42 -28.05
C ASP A 219 9.22 11.40 -26.88
N ASN A 220 10.36 11.58 -26.21
CA ASN A 220 10.50 12.56 -25.13
C ASN A 220 10.81 13.96 -25.68
N ASN A 221 10.17 14.98 -25.10
CA ASN A 221 10.59 16.37 -25.29
C ASN A 221 11.79 16.69 -24.37
N ILE A 222 12.94 17.03 -24.99
CA ILE A 222 14.19 17.24 -24.26
C ILE A 222 14.07 18.41 -23.27
N ASP A 223 13.51 19.54 -23.71
CA ASP A 223 13.43 20.75 -22.90
C ASP A 223 12.51 20.57 -21.70
N GLU A 224 11.38 19.87 -21.88
CA GLU A 224 10.49 19.52 -20.77
C GLU A 224 11.17 18.58 -19.77
N CYS A 225 11.92 17.59 -20.24
CA CYS A 225 12.66 16.68 -19.38
C CYS A 225 13.75 17.42 -18.58
N VAL A 226 14.51 18.32 -19.22
CA VAL A 226 15.52 19.13 -18.54
C VAL A 226 14.87 20.06 -17.51
N LYS A 227 13.78 20.74 -17.85
CA LYS A 227 13.03 21.58 -16.89
C LYS A 227 12.52 20.79 -15.71
N TYR A 228 11.98 19.59 -15.95
CA TYR A 228 11.53 18.67 -14.91
C TYR A 228 12.67 18.30 -13.97
N TRP A 229 13.78 17.78 -14.48
CA TRP A 229 14.90 17.35 -13.65
C TRP A 229 15.61 18.50 -12.95
N LYS A 230 15.67 19.69 -13.56
CA LYS A 230 16.13 20.92 -12.91
C LYS A 230 15.27 21.23 -11.67
N LYS A 231 13.96 21.23 -11.83
CA LYS A 231 13.00 21.45 -10.72
C LYS A 231 13.15 20.40 -9.62
N GLU A 232 13.25 19.12 -10.00
CA GLU A 232 13.35 18.04 -9.02
C GLU A 232 14.68 18.09 -8.27
N THR A 233 15.81 18.35 -8.93
CA THR A 233 17.13 18.29 -8.27
C THR A 233 17.60 19.60 -7.67
N ASN A 234 16.96 20.71 -8.03
CA ASN A 234 17.36 22.07 -7.66
C ASN A 234 18.81 22.40 -8.08
N LEU A 235 19.35 21.72 -9.10
CA LEU A 235 20.66 22.01 -9.67
C LEU A 235 20.54 23.07 -10.79
N PRO A 236 21.53 23.94 -10.98
CA PRO A 236 21.51 24.91 -12.06
C PRO A 236 21.66 24.24 -13.43
N LEU A 237 21.14 24.88 -14.49
CA LEU A 237 21.20 24.34 -15.85
C LEU A 237 22.64 24.08 -16.34
N THR A 238 23.62 24.79 -15.78
CA THR A 238 25.06 24.58 -16.07
C THR A 238 25.56 23.18 -15.68
N GLN A 239 24.85 22.48 -14.79
CA GLN A 239 25.16 21.09 -14.42
C GLN A 239 24.54 20.05 -15.35
N PHE A 240 23.63 20.45 -16.23
CA PHE A 240 23.00 19.54 -17.18
C PHE A 240 23.93 19.34 -18.38
N ARG A 241 24.34 18.09 -18.58
CA ARG A 241 25.21 17.64 -19.67
C ARG A 241 24.38 17.16 -20.85
N LYS A 242 25.07 16.86 -21.96
CA LYS A 242 24.44 16.38 -23.20
C LYS A 242 23.48 15.22 -22.93
N THR A 243 22.23 15.43 -23.32
CA THR A 243 21.19 14.40 -23.31
C THR A 243 21.48 13.32 -24.34
N GLN A 244 21.33 12.07 -23.94
CA GLN A 244 21.48 10.89 -24.79
C GLN A 244 20.10 10.41 -25.22
N ILE A 245 19.92 10.15 -26.52
CA ILE A 245 18.66 9.64 -27.07
C ILE A 245 18.89 8.20 -27.53
N ASP A 246 18.11 7.27 -26.98
CA ASP A 246 18.15 5.86 -27.33
C ASP A 246 17.37 5.59 -28.61
N LYS A 247 18.08 5.49 -29.75
CA LYS A 247 17.49 5.29 -31.09
C LYS A 247 17.37 3.81 -31.51
N ARG A 248 17.57 2.85 -30.59
CA ARG A 248 17.49 1.42 -30.94
C ARG A 248 16.09 1.02 -31.39
N THR A 249 15.99 0.33 -32.52
CA THR A 249 14.73 -0.07 -33.19
C THR A 249 14.09 -1.33 -32.62
N ASP A 250 14.85 -2.20 -31.96
CA ASP A 250 14.42 -3.56 -31.59
C ASP A 250 13.66 -3.64 -30.25
N LYS A 251 13.11 -2.52 -29.79
CA LYS A 251 12.44 -2.45 -28.48
C LYS A 251 10.94 -2.70 -28.59
N SER A 252 10.45 -3.57 -27.71
CA SER A 252 9.02 -3.84 -27.57
C SER A 252 8.21 -2.55 -27.38
N ASN A 253 7.22 -2.34 -28.25
CA ASN A 253 6.25 -1.23 -28.16
C ASN A 253 5.49 -1.17 -26.82
N LYS A 254 5.49 -2.25 -26.02
CA LYS A 254 4.85 -2.33 -24.69
C LYS A 254 5.46 -1.41 -23.63
N ARG A 255 6.66 -0.85 -23.88
CA ARG A 255 7.36 0.03 -22.94
C ARG A 255 7.32 1.52 -23.31
N LYS A 256 6.60 1.89 -24.39
CA LYS A 256 6.40 3.30 -24.77
C LYS A 256 5.77 4.08 -23.62
N ARG A 257 6.21 5.33 -23.42
CA ARG A 257 5.70 6.29 -22.41
C ARG A 257 5.83 5.90 -20.93
N LYS A 258 6.52 4.82 -20.57
CA LYS A 258 6.73 4.46 -19.15
C LYS A 258 7.71 5.38 -18.42
N LEU A 259 8.54 6.11 -19.16
CA LEU A 259 9.54 7.03 -18.66
C LEU A 259 9.33 8.41 -19.31
N PRO A 260 8.29 9.16 -18.90
CA PRO A 260 7.94 10.44 -19.53
C PRO A 260 9.06 11.48 -19.44
N TYR A 261 9.95 11.35 -18.44
CA TYR A 261 11.12 12.21 -18.24
C TYR A 261 12.46 11.45 -18.36
N GLY A 262 12.44 10.23 -18.91
CA GLY A 262 13.61 9.36 -19.05
C GLY A 262 14.26 8.98 -17.71
N THR A 263 15.57 8.71 -17.76
CA THR A 263 16.40 8.43 -16.58
C THR A 263 17.46 9.51 -16.40
N ALA A 264 17.65 9.98 -15.17
CA ALA A 264 18.74 10.89 -14.84
C ALA A 264 19.99 10.10 -14.47
N HIS A 265 21.12 10.47 -15.07
CA HIS A 265 22.44 9.94 -14.75
C HIS A 265 23.18 11.01 -13.97
N LEU A 266 23.13 10.93 -12.64
CA LEU A 266 23.88 11.81 -11.76
C LEU A 266 25.33 11.32 -11.70
N THR A 267 26.27 12.18 -12.06
CA THR A 267 27.71 11.87 -12.04
C THR A 267 28.47 12.94 -11.27
N ILE A 268 29.39 12.50 -10.41
CA ILE A 268 30.28 13.41 -9.69
C ILE A 268 31.53 13.68 -10.53
N ILE A 269 31.89 14.95 -10.66
CA ILE A 269 33.11 15.42 -11.32
C ILE A 269 34.06 16.07 -10.31
N SER A 270 35.36 15.88 -10.52
CA SER A 270 36.37 16.30 -9.55
C SER A 270 36.69 17.79 -9.59
N ASN A 271 36.48 18.46 -10.73
CA ASN A 271 36.89 19.85 -10.96
C ASN A 271 38.37 20.11 -10.55
N GLY A 272 39.25 19.14 -10.84
CA GLY A 272 40.68 19.23 -10.50
C GLY A 272 41.04 18.84 -9.06
N ASN A 273 40.07 18.64 -8.17
CA ASN A 273 40.34 18.18 -6.80
C ASN A 273 40.62 16.66 -6.79
N LYS A 274 41.87 16.27 -6.47
CA LYS A 274 42.31 14.87 -6.45
C LYS A 274 41.53 14.01 -5.46
N ASN A 275 40.99 14.58 -4.38
CA ASN A 275 40.19 13.86 -3.38
C ASN A 275 38.79 13.50 -3.89
N LEU A 276 38.36 14.09 -5.01
CA LEU A 276 37.11 13.81 -5.69
C LEU A 276 37.33 12.85 -6.87
N GLY A 277 36.25 12.27 -7.41
CA GLY A 277 36.34 11.28 -8.49
C GLY A 277 36.77 9.90 -8.00
N VAL A 278 37.88 9.36 -8.51
CA VAL A 278 38.37 7.99 -8.19
C VAL A 278 38.61 7.80 -6.69
N ARG A 279 39.26 8.76 -6.02
CA ARG A 279 39.50 8.66 -4.57
C ARG A 279 38.20 8.64 -3.78
N LEU A 280 37.21 9.44 -4.18
CA LEU A 280 35.88 9.44 -3.56
C LEU A 280 35.15 8.12 -3.81
N HIS A 281 35.21 7.58 -5.03
CA HIS A 281 34.64 6.28 -5.36
C HIS A 281 35.22 5.19 -4.46
N ARG A 282 36.54 5.08 -4.38
CA ARG A 282 37.22 4.10 -3.52
C ARG A 282 36.88 4.30 -2.05
N LYS A 283 36.76 5.55 -1.58
CA LYS A 283 36.33 5.86 -0.22
C LYS A 283 34.92 5.33 0.07
N ILE A 284 33.99 5.53 -0.87
CA ILE A 284 32.62 5.01 -0.76
C ILE A 284 32.61 3.48 -0.76
N MET A 285 33.39 2.84 -1.66
CA MET A 285 33.50 1.38 -1.70
C MET A 285 34.12 0.83 -0.41
N GLY A 286 35.17 1.46 0.13
CA GLY A 286 35.78 1.06 1.40
C GLY A 286 34.81 1.17 2.58
N TRP A 287 33.95 2.20 2.60
CA TRP A 287 32.86 2.29 3.59
C TRP A 287 31.88 1.12 3.46
N ILE A 288 31.52 0.74 2.24
CA ILE A 288 30.59 -0.36 1.95
C ILE A 288 31.20 -1.70 2.35
N GLU A 289 32.45 -1.96 1.98
CA GLU A 289 33.18 -3.19 2.33
C GLU A 289 33.24 -3.37 3.86
N ASN A 290 33.58 -2.30 4.58
CA ASN A 290 33.63 -2.32 6.05
C ASN A 290 32.26 -2.51 6.72
N ILE A 291 31.16 -2.17 6.05
CA ILE A 291 29.82 -2.50 6.58
C ILE A 291 29.63 -4.02 6.53
N PHE A 292 29.92 -4.65 5.40
CA PHE A 292 29.76 -6.10 5.24
C PHE A 292 30.66 -6.92 6.16
N GLU A 293 31.86 -6.44 6.47
CA GLU A 293 32.76 -7.12 7.42
C GLU A 293 32.27 -7.07 8.87
N ARG A 294 31.41 -6.10 9.21
CA ARG A 294 31.00 -5.81 10.60
C ARG A 294 29.56 -6.24 10.92
N THR A 295 28.83 -6.78 9.94
CA THR A 295 27.44 -7.25 10.07
C THR A 295 27.36 -8.75 9.83
#